data_AF-A0A0G4L625-F1
#
_entry.id   AF-A0A0G4L625-F1
#
_cell.length_a   1.000
_cell.length_b   1.000
_cell.length_c   1.000
_cell.angle_alpha   90.00
_cell.angle_beta   90.00
_cell.angle_gamma   90.00
#
_symmetry.space_group_name_H-M   'P 1'
#
loop_
_entity.id
_entity.type
_entity.pdbx_description
1 polymer ?
#
loop_
_entity_poly.entity_id
_entity_poly.type
_entity_poly.pdbx_seq_one_letter_code
_entity_poly.pdbx_strand_id
1 'polypeptide(L)'
;MYPPEGPEAYYGASGSASPYPERSISLSSHSNTPQVHAPARSRTDAAEERRKLFKQMTQQQQQQYLTANHGNPQEGYESGTPSSMTFDMITLPSGRRRKFVPGKLTAADFGICTEPWALSGIAAWIREMADGEPDLKQKTVEEALVALFTVKVPTINVADAEVLSTTVVELLLEAQILIPEEEWVKFGPGTVSGVLWQLTGSGCYASKLHENESPGRCYSYHCMRTLKKANLDDLMLDETKVEGWAEFFKVTKEMVEAPVHDNPRRAPQRLGKDVAFFASARMKERMLVFYKRKEGMHNTFKVLEPVFHKSSEKKSRLFGGRRPGGGATEAFRDYDEFYLPTECYSLNLFQSYIAISTAKGFELLTLDKKQPMSIPDLREPAIANIATRIRDQRPLGMFRLNDQEFLLAYEDCAVYVDKHGDKAPPVY
;
A
#
# COMPACT_ATOMS: atom_id res chain seq x y z
N MET A 1 38.20 53.92 26.13
CA MET A 1 39.62 53.53 26.00
C MET A 1 39.79 52.19 26.71
N TYR A 2 40.53 51.25 26.11
CA TYR A 2 40.90 49.93 26.64
C TYR A 2 41.93 50.04 27.81
N PRO A 3 42.31 48.94 28.52
CA PRO A 3 41.54 47.86 29.17
C PRO A 3 41.99 47.72 30.68
N PRO A 4 42.03 46.56 31.40
CA PRO A 4 42.82 45.33 31.10
C PRO A 4 42.19 43.97 31.55
N GLU A 5 43.07 42.95 31.63
CA GLU A 5 42.93 41.47 31.63
C GLU A 5 42.40 40.77 32.91
N GLY A 6 42.39 39.41 32.89
CA GLY A 6 41.97 38.49 33.99
C GLY A 6 43.01 38.32 35.13
N PRO A 7 43.17 37.14 35.80
CA PRO A 7 42.97 35.76 35.31
C PRO A 7 42.32 34.76 36.33
N GLU A 8 42.40 33.45 36.04
CA GLU A 8 41.88 32.34 36.87
C GLU A 8 42.77 31.93 38.08
N ALA A 9 42.14 31.12 38.95
CA ALA A 9 42.68 30.01 39.75
C ALA A 9 43.40 30.30 41.09
N TYR A 10 42.77 29.79 42.17
CA TYR A 10 43.49 29.18 43.30
C TYR A 10 42.75 27.93 43.82
N TYR A 11 43.51 26.90 44.20
CA TYR A 11 43.09 25.60 44.74
C TYR A 11 42.41 25.75 46.12
N GLY A 12 41.62 24.84 46.72
CA GLY A 12 41.17 23.45 46.47
C GLY A 12 40.27 23.00 47.66
N ALA A 13 39.97 21.74 48.01
CA ALA A 13 40.17 20.41 47.41
C ALA A 13 39.31 19.33 48.16
N SER A 14 39.14 18.13 47.57
CA SER A 14 38.74 16.82 48.17
C SER A 14 37.48 16.67 49.08
N GLY A 15 36.54 15.80 48.68
CA GLY A 15 35.54 15.20 49.58
C GLY A 15 34.34 14.53 48.88
N SER A 16 34.15 13.22 49.02
CA SER A 16 33.10 12.41 48.38
C SER A 16 31.79 12.31 49.18
N ALA A 17 30.61 12.31 48.52
CA ALA A 17 29.53 11.31 48.67
C ALA A 17 28.15 11.72 48.07
N SER A 18 27.45 10.73 47.51
CA SER A 18 26.00 10.52 47.27
C SER A 18 24.98 11.68 47.24
N PRO A 19 24.12 11.77 46.20
CA PRO A 19 23.01 12.75 46.13
C PRO A 19 21.65 12.18 46.61
N TYR A 20 21.24 12.49 47.84
CA TYR A 20 19.83 12.41 48.28
C TYR A 20 19.58 13.39 49.44
N PRO A 21 18.61 14.32 49.33
CA PRO A 21 17.94 14.93 50.48
C PRO A 21 16.77 14.05 50.96
N GLU A 22 16.57 13.99 52.28
CA GLU A 22 15.57 13.13 52.91
C GLU A 22 14.11 13.62 52.78
N ARG A 23 13.18 12.71 53.07
CA ARG A 23 11.73 12.95 53.00
C ARG A 23 11.25 13.76 54.20
N SER A 24 10.45 14.80 53.95
CA SER A 24 9.53 15.36 54.94
C SER A 24 8.11 14.84 54.69
N ILE A 25 7.52 14.23 55.72
CA ILE A 25 6.12 13.81 55.74
C ILE A 25 5.26 14.97 56.28
N SER A 26 4.08 15.19 55.70
CA SER A 26 3.08 16.11 56.26
C SER A 26 1.69 15.52 56.12
N LEU A 27 1.04 15.34 57.28
CA LEU A 27 -0.33 14.87 57.40
C LEU A 27 -1.30 15.98 57.03
N SER A 28 -2.24 15.71 56.12
CA SER A 28 -3.38 16.59 55.83
C SER A 28 -4.57 15.76 55.32
N SER A 29 -4.98 14.79 56.14
CA SER A 29 -6.24 14.06 55.93
C SER A 29 -7.41 15.00 56.23
N HIS A 30 -8.18 15.44 55.23
CA HIS A 30 -9.62 15.76 55.30
C HIS A 30 -10.14 16.15 53.91
N SER A 31 -10.87 15.25 53.24
CA SER A 31 -11.71 15.59 52.08
C SER A 31 -13.10 16.04 52.57
N ASN A 32 -13.56 17.21 52.14
CA ASN A 32 -14.88 17.75 52.50
C ASN A 32 -15.88 17.62 51.34
N THR A 33 -15.98 16.42 50.77
CA THR A 33 -16.98 16.08 49.74
C THR A 33 -18.28 15.61 50.39
N PRO A 34 -19.42 16.32 50.23
CA PRO A 34 -20.69 15.89 50.79
C PRO A 34 -21.16 14.57 50.15
N GLN A 35 -21.61 13.63 50.99
CA GLN A 35 -22.13 12.33 50.54
C GLN A 35 -23.48 12.50 49.86
N VAL A 36 -23.54 12.27 48.54
CA VAL A 36 -24.80 12.22 47.80
C VAL A 36 -25.52 10.91 48.12
N HIS A 37 -26.62 10.97 48.87
CA HIS A 37 -27.42 9.81 49.21
C HIS A 37 -28.23 9.37 47.98
N ALA A 38 -27.90 8.21 47.40
CA ALA A 38 -28.64 7.65 46.27
C ALA A 38 -30.07 7.27 46.71
N PRO A 39 -31.13 7.67 45.99
CA PRO A 39 -32.49 7.36 46.38
C PRO A 39 -32.75 5.85 46.35
N ALA A 40 -33.37 5.34 47.41
CA ALA A 40 -33.70 3.91 47.52
C ALA A 40 -34.64 3.49 46.39
N ARG A 41 -34.24 2.47 45.61
CA ARG A 41 -35.12 1.86 44.60
C ARG A 41 -36.36 1.30 45.29
N SER A 42 -37.53 1.67 44.79
CA SER A 42 -38.80 1.07 45.22
C SER A 42 -38.77 -0.44 44.98
N ARG A 43 -39.06 -1.22 46.03
CA ARG A 43 -39.25 -2.67 45.90
C ARG A 43 -40.59 -2.90 45.20
N THR A 44 -40.55 -3.51 44.02
CA THR A 44 -41.74 -3.96 43.31
C THR A 44 -42.07 -5.40 43.66
N ASP A 45 -43.36 -5.77 43.62
CA ASP A 45 -43.85 -7.07 44.10
C ASP A 45 -43.20 -8.27 43.39
N ALA A 46 -42.76 -8.10 42.15
CA ALA A 46 -42.02 -9.11 41.37
C ALA A 46 -40.70 -9.56 42.04
N ALA A 47 -40.06 -8.70 42.84
CA ALA A 47 -38.86 -9.07 43.59
C ALA A 47 -39.20 -9.88 44.86
N GLU A 48 -40.36 -9.62 45.46
CA GLU A 48 -40.86 -10.34 46.64
C GLU A 48 -41.38 -11.74 46.25
N GLU A 49 -42.07 -11.85 45.11
CA GLU A 49 -42.57 -13.12 44.58
C GLU A 49 -41.42 -14.07 44.21
N ARG A 50 -40.39 -13.59 43.50
CA ARG A 50 -39.18 -14.39 43.22
C ARG A 50 -38.51 -14.90 44.50
N ARG A 51 -38.54 -14.11 45.59
CA ARG A 51 -37.96 -14.51 46.88
C ARG A 51 -38.84 -15.53 47.63
N LYS A 52 -40.17 -15.48 47.46
CA LYS A 52 -41.09 -16.53 47.95
C LYS A 52 -40.88 -17.85 47.20
N LEU A 53 -40.84 -17.81 45.86
CA LEU A 53 -40.58 -18.98 45.01
C LEU A 53 -39.25 -19.66 45.36
N PHE A 54 -38.18 -18.88 45.54
CA PHE A 54 -36.88 -19.43 45.94
C PHE A 54 -36.94 -20.12 47.31
N LYS A 55 -37.58 -19.49 48.32
CA LYS A 55 -37.80 -20.12 49.64
C LYS A 55 -38.61 -21.42 49.56
N GLN A 56 -39.65 -21.45 48.74
CA GLN A 56 -40.52 -22.63 48.58
C GLN A 56 -39.77 -23.80 47.92
N MET A 57 -38.91 -23.50 46.94
CA MET A 57 -38.05 -24.49 46.29
C MET A 57 -36.99 -25.06 47.25
N THR A 58 -36.36 -24.22 48.08
CA THR A 58 -35.45 -24.68 49.15
C THR A 58 -36.18 -25.56 50.17
N GLN A 59 -37.43 -25.24 50.52
CA GLN A 59 -38.20 -26.01 51.51
C GLN A 59 -38.61 -27.40 50.99
N GLN A 60 -38.95 -27.53 49.70
CA GLN A 60 -39.19 -28.85 49.09
C GLN A 60 -37.92 -29.70 49.05
N GLN A 61 -36.76 -29.12 48.70
CA GLN A 61 -35.49 -29.85 48.68
C GLN A 61 -35.11 -30.37 50.08
N GLN A 62 -35.42 -29.63 51.15
CA GLN A 62 -35.16 -30.07 52.53
C GLN A 62 -36.11 -31.18 53.00
N GLN A 63 -37.33 -31.27 52.46
CA GLN A 63 -38.30 -32.30 52.84
C GLN A 63 -38.02 -33.67 52.20
N GLN A 64 -37.32 -33.70 51.06
CA GLN A 64 -36.93 -34.93 50.36
C GLN A 64 -35.74 -35.66 51.01
N TYR A 65 -34.97 -34.98 51.87
CA TYR A 65 -33.86 -35.58 52.64
C TYR A 65 -34.30 -36.32 53.92
N LEU A 66 -35.55 -36.17 54.35
CA LEU A 66 -36.05 -36.75 55.61
C LEU A 66 -36.76 -38.10 55.44
N THR A 67 -36.93 -38.59 54.20
CA THR A 67 -37.71 -39.82 53.90
C THR A 67 -36.85 -41.04 53.54
N ALA A 68 -35.52 -40.90 53.53
CA ALA A 68 -34.59 -41.93 53.03
C ALA A 68 -33.71 -42.54 54.14
N ASN A 69 -34.28 -42.97 55.27
CA ASN A 69 -33.51 -43.71 56.28
C ASN A 69 -34.33 -44.75 57.08
N HIS A 70 -34.44 -45.97 56.55
CA HIS A 70 -34.82 -47.18 57.29
C HIS A 70 -34.12 -48.42 56.68
N GLY A 71 -33.06 -48.90 57.34
CA GLY A 71 -32.35 -50.14 56.97
C GLY A 71 -31.01 -50.25 57.70
N ASN A 72 -30.85 -51.29 58.55
CA ASN A 72 -29.68 -51.49 59.43
C ASN A 72 -28.72 -52.56 58.82
N PRO A 73 -27.61 -52.99 59.47
CA PRO A 73 -26.25 -52.63 59.05
C PRO A 73 -25.36 -53.83 58.66
N GLN A 74 -24.23 -53.58 57.99
CA GLN A 74 -23.02 -54.44 58.08
C GLN A 74 -21.76 -53.66 57.63
N GLU A 75 -20.60 -54.17 58.02
CA GLU A 75 -19.27 -53.56 58.01
C GLU A 75 -18.66 -53.25 56.62
N GLY A 76 -17.71 -52.31 56.58
CA GLY A 76 -16.83 -52.07 55.43
C GLY A 76 -16.16 -50.70 55.46
N TYR A 77 -14.89 -50.64 55.84
CA TYR A 77 -14.08 -49.42 55.74
C TYR A 77 -13.53 -49.29 54.31
N GLU A 78 -13.67 -48.12 53.67
CA GLU A 78 -12.66 -47.59 52.75
C GLU A 78 -12.93 -46.13 52.38
N SER A 79 -11.92 -45.28 52.55
CA SER A 79 -12.01 -43.84 52.29
C SER A 79 -11.74 -43.53 50.82
N GLY A 80 -12.78 -43.62 49.98
CA GLY A 80 -12.75 -43.18 48.58
C GLY A 80 -13.72 -42.03 48.33
N THR A 81 -13.20 -40.83 48.00
CA THR A 81 -14.02 -39.66 47.63
C THR A 81 -14.77 -39.92 46.31
N PRO A 82 -16.12 -39.95 46.28
CA PRO A 82 -16.86 -40.05 45.03
C PRO A 82 -16.90 -38.68 44.35
N SER A 83 -16.57 -38.66 43.06
CA SER A 83 -16.59 -37.45 42.24
C SER A 83 -17.99 -36.82 42.21
N SER A 84 -18.06 -35.49 42.28
CA SER A 84 -19.31 -34.75 42.16
C SER A 84 -19.97 -35.03 40.80
N MET A 85 -21.19 -35.55 40.81
CA MET A 85 -21.92 -35.87 39.60
C MET A 85 -22.17 -34.60 38.75
N THR A 86 -21.87 -34.69 37.47
CA THR A 86 -22.09 -33.62 36.49
C THR A 86 -23.58 -33.39 36.29
N PHE A 87 -24.08 -32.27 36.81
CA PHE A 87 -25.42 -31.79 36.46
C PHE A 87 -25.45 -31.40 34.98
N ASP A 88 -26.54 -31.73 34.28
CA ASP A 88 -26.70 -31.49 32.84
C ASP A 88 -26.32 -30.05 32.45
N MET A 89 -25.29 -29.93 31.61
CA MET A 89 -25.08 -28.71 30.86
C MET A 89 -26.24 -28.59 29.87
N ILE A 90 -27.16 -27.65 30.13
CA ILE A 90 -28.00 -27.10 29.08
C ILE A 90 -27.05 -26.54 28.03
N THR A 91 -26.91 -27.26 26.91
CA THR A 91 -26.04 -26.89 25.80
C THR A 91 -26.65 -25.68 25.09
N LEU A 92 -26.37 -24.49 25.62
CA LEU A 92 -26.56 -23.25 24.88
C LEU A 92 -25.78 -23.37 23.56
N PRO A 93 -26.38 -23.03 22.40
CA PRO A 93 -25.72 -23.23 21.13
C PRO A 93 -24.41 -22.42 21.08
N SER A 94 -23.31 -23.12 20.87
CA SER A 94 -21.92 -22.61 20.91
C SER A 94 -21.56 -21.59 19.81
N GLY A 95 -22.56 -21.03 19.12
CA GLY A 95 -22.41 -20.20 17.93
C GLY A 95 -22.60 -18.70 18.14
N ARG A 96 -22.93 -18.23 19.36
CA ARG A 96 -23.03 -16.78 19.60
C ARG A 96 -21.64 -16.18 19.82
N ARG A 97 -20.93 -15.88 18.71
CA ARG A 97 -19.80 -14.93 18.72
C ARG A 97 -20.25 -13.68 19.49
N ARG A 98 -19.34 -13.08 20.28
CA ARG A 98 -19.68 -11.90 21.09
C ARG A 98 -20.07 -10.77 20.15
N LYS A 99 -21.15 -10.04 20.47
CA LYS A 99 -21.61 -8.88 19.70
C LYS A 99 -20.42 -7.98 19.35
N PHE A 100 -20.28 -7.63 18.08
CA PHE A 100 -19.17 -6.81 17.60
C PHE A 100 -19.27 -5.41 18.24
N VAL A 101 -18.29 -5.10 19.10
CA VAL A 101 -18.21 -3.82 19.83
C VAL A 101 -16.76 -3.33 19.75
N PRO A 102 -16.48 -2.26 18.98
CA PRO A 102 -15.12 -1.74 18.76
C PRO A 102 -14.34 -1.51 20.07
N GLY A 103 -14.97 -0.85 21.06
CA GLY A 103 -14.37 -0.59 22.37
C GLY A 103 -14.14 -1.82 23.27
N LYS A 104 -14.38 -3.04 22.78
CA LYS A 104 -14.06 -4.31 23.49
C LYS A 104 -13.01 -5.16 22.76
N LEU A 105 -12.49 -4.68 21.63
CA LEU A 105 -11.42 -5.34 20.89
C LEU A 105 -10.13 -5.35 21.74
N THR A 106 -9.46 -6.49 21.76
CA THR A 106 -8.23 -6.73 22.51
C THR A 106 -7.00 -6.67 21.61
N ALA A 107 -5.81 -6.58 22.21
CA ALA A 107 -4.54 -6.64 21.45
C ALA A 107 -4.41 -7.91 20.57
N ALA A 108 -5.03 -9.03 20.97
CA ALA A 108 -5.06 -10.24 20.16
C ALA A 108 -5.95 -10.08 18.91
N ASP A 109 -7.10 -9.44 19.05
CA ASP A 109 -8.04 -9.18 17.95
C ASP A 109 -7.42 -8.24 16.89
N PHE A 110 -6.72 -7.19 17.34
CA PHE A 110 -5.91 -6.36 16.44
C PHE A 110 -4.71 -7.13 15.85
N GLY A 111 -4.18 -8.12 16.56
CA GLY A 111 -3.11 -9.00 16.09
C GLY A 111 -3.44 -9.78 14.81
N ILE A 112 -4.72 -10.11 14.59
CA ILE A 112 -5.21 -10.85 13.41
C ILE A 112 -4.94 -10.08 12.10
N CYS A 113 -5.02 -8.74 12.13
CA CYS A 113 -4.67 -7.92 10.98
C CYS A 113 -3.15 -7.77 10.85
N THR A 114 -2.50 -8.64 10.09
CA THR A 114 -1.04 -8.58 9.84
C THR A 114 -0.64 -7.39 8.97
N GLU A 115 -1.49 -7.01 8.02
CA GLU A 115 -1.22 -5.98 7.01
C GLU A 115 -2.23 -4.81 7.09
N PRO A 116 -2.19 -3.97 8.14
CA PRO A 116 -3.13 -2.86 8.31
C PRO A 116 -3.02 -1.78 7.22
N TRP A 117 -1.96 -1.78 6.40
CA TRP A 117 -1.82 -0.90 5.24
C TRP A 117 -2.53 -1.43 3.99
N ALA A 118 -2.94 -2.69 3.93
CA ALA A 118 -3.55 -3.29 2.74
C ALA A 118 -5.09 -3.30 2.87
N LEU A 119 -5.79 -2.74 1.88
CA LEU A 119 -7.27 -2.75 1.87
C LEU A 119 -7.85 -4.16 1.90
N SER A 120 -7.18 -5.13 1.25
CA SER A 120 -7.53 -6.55 1.30
C SER A 120 -7.37 -7.15 2.71
N GLY A 121 -6.31 -6.78 3.42
CA GLY A 121 -6.06 -7.22 4.81
C GLY A 121 -7.08 -6.62 5.78
N ILE A 122 -7.39 -5.33 5.63
CA ILE A 122 -8.46 -4.66 6.38
C ILE A 122 -9.81 -5.32 6.12
N ALA A 123 -10.17 -5.57 4.87
CA ALA A 123 -11.45 -6.18 4.50
C ALA A 123 -11.59 -7.61 5.07
N ALA A 124 -10.52 -8.40 5.02
CA ALA A 124 -10.48 -9.73 5.63
C ALA A 124 -10.63 -9.66 7.17
N TRP A 125 -9.96 -8.71 7.81
CA TRP A 125 -10.06 -8.50 9.26
C TRP A 125 -11.48 -8.08 9.70
N ILE A 126 -12.09 -7.09 9.04
CA ILE A 126 -13.48 -6.68 9.36
C ILE A 126 -14.44 -7.86 9.21
N ARG A 127 -14.32 -8.65 8.13
CA ARG A 127 -15.13 -9.86 7.91
C ARG A 127 -14.99 -10.86 9.06
N GLU A 128 -13.78 -11.16 9.52
CA GLU A 128 -13.56 -12.10 10.63
C GLU A 128 -14.08 -11.54 11.97
N MET A 129 -13.87 -10.26 12.24
CA MET A 129 -14.23 -9.66 13.52
C MET A 129 -15.73 -9.40 13.70
N ALA A 130 -16.44 -9.11 12.60
CA ALA A 130 -17.88 -8.90 12.59
C ALA A 130 -18.69 -10.07 11.98
N ASP A 131 -18.05 -11.23 11.77
CA ASP A 131 -18.70 -12.46 11.33
C ASP A 131 -19.88 -12.82 12.25
N GLY A 132 -21.05 -13.01 11.67
CA GLY A 132 -22.28 -13.34 12.41
C GLY A 132 -22.92 -12.19 13.21
N GLU A 133 -22.51 -10.93 13.04
CA GLU A 133 -23.26 -9.77 13.56
C GLU A 133 -24.38 -9.38 12.54
N PRO A 134 -25.67 -9.59 12.84
CA PRO A 134 -26.76 -9.23 11.92
C PRO A 134 -27.02 -7.71 11.90
N ASP A 135 -26.72 -7.04 13.00
CA ASP A 135 -27.05 -5.63 13.26
C ASP A 135 -25.80 -4.73 13.12
N LEU A 136 -24.99 -4.95 12.07
CA LEU A 136 -23.76 -4.19 11.84
C LEU A 136 -24.08 -2.81 11.23
N LYS A 137 -23.72 -1.73 11.92
CA LYS A 137 -23.85 -0.35 11.39
C LYS A 137 -22.53 0.12 10.75
N GLN A 138 -22.64 0.95 9.71
CA GLN A 138 -21.49 1.60 9.06
C GLN A 138 -20.54 2.25 10.09
N LYS A 139 -21.11 3.08 10.98
CA LYS A 139 -20.35 3.75 12.04
C LYS A 139 -19.62 2.80 13.00
N THR A 140 -20.14 1.59 13.23
CA THR A 140 -19.47 0.58 14.06
C THR A 140 -18.24 0.00 13.35
N VAL A 141 -18.25 -0.08 12.01
CA VAL A 141 -17.07 -0.44 11.22
C VAL A 141 -16.04 0.69 11.25
N GLU A 142 -16.47 1.95 11.11
CA GLU A 142 -15.60 3.13 11.23
C GLU A 142 -14.90 3.18 12.60
N GLU A 143 -15.65 3.04 13.70
CA GLU A 143 -15.12 3.00 15.07
C GLU A 143 -14.10 1.84 15.27
N ALA A 144 -14.30 0.69 14.63
CA ALA A 144 -13.35 -0.42 14.67
C ALA A 144 -12.07 -0.15 13.90
N LEU A 145 -12.15 0.58 12.78
CA LEU A 145 -11.01 0.97 11.96
C LEU A 145 -10.17 2.04 12.64
N VAL A 146 -10.80 3.04 13.27
CA VAL A 146 -10.09 4.03 14.10
C VAL A 146 -9.28 3.32 15.21
N ALA A 147 -9.90 2.34 15.88
CA ALA A 147 -9.22 1.54 16.90
C ALA A 147 -8.07 0.70 16.30
N LEU A 148 -8.27 0.06 15.14
CA LEU A 148 -7.22 -0.69 14.45
C LEU A 148 -6.02 0.21 14.08
N PHE A 149 -6.28 1.36 13.46
CA PHE A 149 -5.24 2.25 12.96
C PHE A 149 -4.44 2.89 14.11
N THR A 150 -5.12 3.35 15.16
CA THR A 150 -4.44 3.94 16.34
C THR A 150 -3.63 2.91 17.14
N VAL A 151 -4.06 1.64 17.18
CA VAL A 151 -3.27 0.55 17.81
C VAL A 151 -2.08 0.12 16.96
N LYS A 152 -2.25 0.02 15.62
CA LYS A 152 -1.19 -0.43 14.70
C LYS A 152 -0.16 0.65 14.39
N VAL A 153 -0.57 1.92 14.41
CA VAL A 153 0.29 3.08 14.12
C VAL A 153 0.14 4.10 15.25
N PRO A 154 0.84 3.94 16.40
CA PRO A 154 0.70 4.83 17.55
C PRO A 154 1.07 6.30 17.29
N THR A 155 1.66 6.61 16.14
CA THR A 155 2.03 7.95 15.69
C THR A 155 0.96 8.63 14.82
N ILE A 156 -0.15 7.96 14.49
CA ILE A 156 -1.25 8.56 13.71
C ILE A 156 -2.07 9.48 14.61
N ASN A 157 -2.48 10.64 14.09
CA ASN A 157 -3.46 11.50 14.75
C ASN A 157 -4.84 10.82 14.74
N VAL A 158 -5.62 10.94 15.82
CA VAL A 158 -6.96 10.34 15.92
C VAL A 158 -7.88 10.89 14.82
N ALA A 159 -7.84 12.19 14.55
CA ALA A 159 -8.64 12.80 13.48
C ALA A 159 -8.25 12.28 12.09
N ASP A 160 -6.96 12.05 11.83
CA ASP A 160 -6.50 11.47 10.55
C ASP A 160 -6.94 10.00 10.43
N ALA A 161 -6.98 9.26 11.54
CA ALA A 161 -7.50 7.90 11.59
C ALA A 161 -9.02 7.84 11.40
N GLU A 162 -9.78 8.81 11.91
CA GLU A 162 -11.23 8.96 11.67
C GLU A 162 -11.51 9.19 10.19
N VAL A 163 -10.88 10.20 9.57
CA VAL A 163 -11.04 10.49 8.13
C VAL A 163 -10.65 9.29 7.28
N LEU A 164 -9.51 8.65 7.58
CA LEU A 164 -9.07 7.45 6.85
C LEU A 164 -10.06 6.28 7.00
N SER A 165 -10.69 6.14 8.16
CA SER A 165 -11.70 5.09 8.41
C SER A 165 -12.96 5.31 7.59
N THR A 166 -13.46 6.55 7.50
CA THR A 166 -14.59 6.90 6.60
C THR A 166 -14.25 6.55 5.15
N THR A 167 -13.10 7.00 4.63
CA THR A 167 -12.68 6.71 3.24
C THR A 167 -12.54 5.20 2.98
N VAL A 168 -12.02 4.43 3.94
CA VAL A 168 -11.93 2.97 3.79
C VAL A 168 -13.32 2.34 3.73
N VAL A 169 -14.27 2.78 4.55
CA VAL A 169 -15.63 2.24 4.54
C VAL A 169 -16.38 2.59 3.24
N GLU A 170 -16.19 3.80 2.69
CA GLU A 170 -16.65 4.19 1.36
C GLU A 170 -16.11 3.23 0.28
N LEU A 171 -14.80 2.96 0.27
CA LEU A 171 -14.17 2.01 -0.66
C LEU A 171 -14.70 0.57 -0.50
N LEU A 172 -15.05 0.15 0.71
CA LEU A 172 -15.66 -1.18 0.95
C LEU A 172 -17.11 -1.26 0.45
N LEU A 173 -17.85 -0.14 0.48
CA LEU A 173 -19.19 -0.03 -0.11
C LEU A 173 -19.12 -0.04 -1.64
N GLU A 174 -18.22 0.76 -2.23
CA GLU A 174 -17.97 0.78 -3.68
C GLU A 174 -17.57 -0.60 -4.20
N ALA A 175 -16.63 -1.27 -3.52
CA ALA A 175 -16.16 -2.61 -3.87
C ALA A 175 -17.17 -3.75 -3.61
N GLN A 176 -18.40 -3.44 -3.16
CA GLN A 176 -19.45 -4.42 -2.82
C GLN A 176 -19.00 -5.45 -1.76
N ILE A 177 -18.11 -5.03 -0.85
CA ILE A 177 -17.70 -5.81 0.34
C ILE A 177 -18.66 -5.53 1.49
N LEU A 178 -19.06 -4.28 1.66
CA LEU A 178 -20.21 -3.88 2.44
C LEU A 178 -21.36 -3.56 1.47
N ILE A 179 -22.55 -4.06 1.75
CA ILE A 179 -23.77 -3.75 0.99
C ILE A 179 -24.74 -3.10 1.97
N PRO A 180 -25.24 -1.89 1.70
CA PRO A 180 -26.20 -1.22 2.59
C PRO A 180 -27.55 -1.94 2.56
N GLU A 181 -28.15 -2.09 3.74
CA GLU A 181 -29.46 -2.69 3.97
C GLU A 181 -30.20 -1.89 5.04
N GLU A 182 -30.95 -0.88 4.60
CA GLU A 182 -31.62 0.12 5.44
C GLU A 182 -30.65 0.86 6.37
N GLU A 183 -30.69 0.62 7.68
CA GLU A 183 -29.76 1.22 8.66
C GLU A 183 -28.47 0.41 8.90
N TRP A 184 -28.34 -0.74 8.22
CA TRP A 184 -27.31 -1.75 8.47
C TRP A 184 -26.43 -1.97 7.23
N VAL A 185 -25.33 -2.70 7.40
CA VAL A 185 -24.46 -3.16 6.31
C VAL A 185 -24.24 -4.67 6.43
N LYS A 186 -24.40 -5.39 5.32
CA LYS A 186 -24.08 -6.83 5.22
C LYS A 186 -22.82 -7.07 4.40
N PHE A 187 -22.18 -8.21 4.62
CA PHE A 187 -21.01 -8.60 3.82
C PHE A 187 -21.41 -9.13 2.44
N GLY A 188 -20.88 -8.50 1.40
CA GLY A 188 -20.99 -8.92 0.01
C GLY A 188 -19.80 -9.73 -0.50
N PRO A 189 -19.92 -10.36 -1.69
CA PRO A 189 -18.88 -11.20 -2.29
C PRO A 189 -17.72 -10.40 -2.91
N GLY A 190 -17.73 -9.07 -2.81
CA GLY A 190 -16.74 -8.18 -3.42
C GLY A 190 -15.30 -8.43 -2.95
N THR A 191 -14.36 -7.83 -3.69
CA THR A 191 -12.93 -7.88 -3.42
C THR A 191 -12.31 -6.51 -3.66
N VAL A 192 -11.40 -6.09 -2.78
CA VAL A 192 -10.73 -4.78 -2.84
C VAL A 192 -9.22 -4.98 -2.79
N SER A 193 -8.49 -4.14 -3.51
CA SER A 193 -7.03 -4.11 -3.53
C SER A 193 -6.55 -2.67 -3.52
N GLY A 194 -5.54 -2.37 -2.70
CA GLY A 194 -4.94 -1.04 -2.60
C GLY A 194 -4.12 -0.92 -1.32
N VAL A 195 -3.30 0.13 -1.24
CA VAL A 195 -2.38 0.37 -0.12
C VAL A 195 -2.61 1.76 0.47
N LEU A 196 -2.88 1.82 1.76
CA LEU A 196 -2.99 3.04 2.55
C LEU A 196 -1.59 3.45 3.01
N TRP A 197 -0.96 4.34 2.24
CA TRP A 197 0.40 4.82 2.51
C TRP A 197 0.57 5.42 3.90
N GLN A 198 -0.48 6.02 4.49
CA GLN A 198 -0.51 6.56 5.85
C GLN A 198 -0.16 5.50 6.91
N LEU A 199 -0.53 4.24 6.66
CA LEU A 199 -0.37 3.12 7.59
C LEU A 199 0.88 2.27 7.31
N THR A 200 1.63 2.60 6.26
CA THR A 200 2.98 2.07 6.07
C THR A 200 3.92 2.75 7.07
N GLY A 201 4.87 2.03 7.66
CA GLY A 201 5.66 2.51 8.82
C GLY A 201 6.53 3.77 8.61
N SER A 202 6.58 4.34 7.41
CA SER A 202 7.20 5.64 7.13
C SER A 202 6.29 6.64 6.40
N GLY A 203 4.97 6.38 6.38
CA GLY A 203 3.98 7.24 5.72
C GLY A 203 4.27 7.39 4.22
N CYS A 204 4.57 6.29 3.51
CA CYS A 204 5.21 6.34 2.20
C CYS A 204 5.14 5.00 1.45
N TYR A 205 4.76 5.01 0.17
CA TYR A 205 4.84 3.83 -0.71
C TYR A 205 6.26 3.25 -0.88
N ALA A 206 7.31 3.99 -0.51
CA ALA A 206 8.71 3.57 -0.52
C ALA A 206 9.27 3.45 0.91
N SER A 207 8.60 2.68 1.78
CA SER A 207 9.01 2.49 3.19
C SER A 207 10.46 2.01 3.36
N LYS A 208 10.92 1.06 2.52
CA LYS A 208 12.30 0.53 2.57
C LYS A 208 13.39 1.59 2.36
N LEU A 209 13.11 2.64 1.60
CA LEU A 209 14.04 3.76 1.40
C LEU A 209 14.29 4.56 2.70
N HIS A 210 13.46 4.32 3.73
CA HIS A 210 13.49 5.00 5.01
C HIS A 210 14.05 4.15 6.16
N GLU A 211 14.42 2.89 5.89
CA GLU A 211 15.12 2.00 6.82
C GLU A 211 16.61 2.33 6.90
N ASN A 212 17.21 2.78 5.79
CA ASN A 212 18.62 3.16 5.69
C ASN A 212 18.76 4.66 5.39
N GLU A 213 19.73 5.33 6.02
CA GLU A 213 20.03 6.74 5.72
C GLU A 213 20.76 6.86 4.37
N SER A 214 20.01 7.14 3.30
CA SER A 214 20.56 7.43 1.97
C SER A 214 20.58 8.94 1.68
N PRO A 215 21.64 9.49 1.05
CA PRO A 215 21.65 10.88 0.62
C PRO A 215 20.65 11.12 -0.53
N GLY A 216 19.60 11.91 -0.26
CA GLY A 216 18.59 12.26 -1.26
C GLY A 216 17.27 12.69 -0.62
N ARG A 217 16.26 13.02 -1.46
CA ARG A 217 14.87 13.14 -1.04
C ARG A 217 14.09 11.93 -1.55
N CYS A 218 13.14 11.44 -0.77
CA CYS A 218 12.24 10.40 -1.24
C CYS A 218 11.33 10.95 -2.34
N TYR A 219 11.21 10.22 -3.45
CA TYR A 219 10.42 10.64 -4.61
C TYR A 219 8.91 10.41 -4.45
N SER A 220 8.50 9.66 -3.43
CA SER A 220 7.09 9.39 -3.14
C SER A 220 6.38 10.68 -2.72
N TYR A 221 5.40 11.10 -3.52
CA TYR A 221 4.59 12.32 -3.30
C TYR A 221 3.95 12.40 -1.91
N HIS A 222 3.61 11.25 -1.33
CA HIS A 222 2.96 11.16 -0.02
C HIS A 222 3.94 11.02 1.17
N CYS A 223 5.25 10.93 0.92
CA CYS A 223 6.27 10.66 1.94
C CYS A 223 6.22 11.65 3.12
N MET A 224 5.81 11.18 4.29
CA MET A 224 5.72 12.00 5.51
C MET A 224 7.08 12.48 6.04
N ARG A 225 8.19 11.80 5.72
CA ARG A 225 9.56 12.29 6.04
C ARG A 225 10.04 13.39 5.09
N THR A 226 9.45 13.50 3.91
CA THR A 226 9.75 14.62 3.01
C THR A 226 8.96 15.81 3.51
N LEU A 227 9.65 16.79 4.10
CA LEU A 227 9.05 18.06 4.48
C LEU A 227 8.38 18.69 3.26
N LYS A 228 7.05 18.52 3.18
CA LYS A 228 6.20 19.33 2.33
C LYS A 228 6.43 20.77 2.78
N LYS A 229 6.93 21.62 1.88
CA LYS A 229 6.89 23.05 2.12
C LYS A 229 5.41 23.43 2.11
N ALA A 230 4.80 23.47 3.29
CA ALA A 230 3.63 24.29 3.50
C ALA A 230 4.12 25.73 3.37
N ASN A 231 4.13 26.28 2.15
CA ASN A 231 4.13 27.72 2.03
C ASN A 231 2.84 28.17 2.69
N LEU A 232 2.91 29.08 3.66
CA LEU A 232 1.71 29.63 4.29
C LEU A 232 0.76 30.23 3.24
N ASP A 233 1.31 30.71 2.15
CA ASP A 233 0.62 31.23 0.97
C ASP A 233 -0.34 30.22 0.34
N ASP A 234 0.00 28.92 0.27
CA ASP A 234 -0.86 27.87 -0.34
C ASP A 234 -2.14 27.59 0.48
N LEU A 235 -2.17 27.97 1.76
CA LEU A 235 -3.34 27.87 2.64
C LEU A 235 -4.13 29.20 2.73
N MET A 236 -3.59 30.29 2.18
CA MET A 236 -4.23 31.62 2.18
C MET A 236 -4.65 32.11 0.80
N LEU A 237 -4.31 31.37 -0.25
CA LEU A 237 -4.73 31.61 -1.63
C LEU A 237 -5.82 30.61 -2.02
N ASP A 238 -7.07 31.08 -2.10
CA ASP A 238 -8.26 30.33 -2.55
C ASP A 238 -8.21 29.95 -4.05
N GLU A 239 -7.07 30.18 -4.70
CA GLU A 239 -6.72 29.67 -6.03
C GLU A 239 -5.30 29.11 -5.95
N THR A 240 -5.18 27.79 -5.77
CA THR A 240 -3.90 27.10 -5.96
C THR A 240 -3.49 27.29 -7.41
N LYS A 241 -2.51 28.16 -7.64
CA LYS A 241 -1.95 28.41 -8.95
C LYS A 241 -1.24 27.14 -9.39
N VAL A 242 -1.93 26.32 -10.19
CA VAL A 242 -1.34 25.14 -10.84
C VAL A 242 -0.18 25.67 -11.69
N GLU A 243 1.04 25.49 -11.20
CA GLU A 243 2.25 25.81 -11.97
C GLU A 243 2.15 25.07 -13.30
N GLY A 244 2.36 25.80 -14.40
CA GLY A 244 2.30 25.18 -15.71
C GLY A 244 3.33 24.07 -15.78
N TRP A 245 3.01 23.02 -16.53
CA TRP A 245 3.88 21.84 -16.68
C TRP A 245 5.34 22.24 -17.02
N ALA A 246 5.53 23.31 -17.79
CA ALA A 246 6.84 23.87 -18.12
C ALA A 246 7.59 24.46 -16.90
N GLU A 247 6.91 25.20 -16.02
CA GLU A 247 7.52 25.74 -14.79
C GLU A 247 7.93 24.61 -13.83
N PHE A 248 7.03 23.66 -13.58
CA PHE A 248 7.27 22.54 -12.65
C PHE A 248 8.50 21.70 -13.04
N PHE A 249 8.62 21.34 -14.33
CA PHE A 249 9.77 20.61 -14.84
C PHE A 249 10.99 21.50 -15.14
N LYS A 250 10.93 22.80 -14.83
CA LYS A 250 11.96 23.81 -15.15
C LYS A 250 12.39 23.78 -16.61
N VAL A 251 11.43 23.54 -17.49
CA VAL A 251 11.67 23.50 -18.94
C VAL A 251 11.95 24.93 -19.38
N THR A 252 13.24 25.26 -19.49
CA THR A 252 13.61 26.62 -19.87
C THR A 252 13.11 26.90 -21.28
N LYS A 253 12.95 28.19 -21.60
CA LYS A 253 12.60 28.60 -22.95
C LYS A 253 13.57 28.01 -23.99
N GLU A 254 14.85 27.81 -23.65
CA GLU A 254 15.85 27.16 -24.51
C GLU A 254 15.73 25.62 -24.63
N MET A 255 14.95 24.98 -23.76
CA MET A 255 14.62 23.55 -23.87
C MET A 255 13.39 23.31 -24.76
N VAL A 256 12.47 24.27 -24.84
CA VAL A 256 11.30 24.22 -25.73
C VAL A 256 11.62 24.81 -27.11
N GLU A 257 12.31 25.95 -27.15
CA GLU A 257 12.76 26.56 -28.40
C GLU A 257 13.92 25.74 -28.97
N ALA A 258 13.70 25.18 -30.16
CA ALA A 258 14.76 24.57 -30.93
C ALA A 258 15.94 25.56 -31.08
N PRO A 259 17.20 25.07 -31.05
CA PRO A 259 18.37 25.94 -31.02
C PRO A 259 18.31 26.97 -32.15
N VAL A 260 18.62 28.24 -31.80
CA VAL A 260 18.37 29.50 -32.55
C VAL A 260 18.95 29.54 -34.00
N HIS A 261 19.58 28.47 -34.45
CA HIS A 261 19.90 28.21 -35.84
C HIS A 261 18.80 27.51 -36.66
N ASP A 262 17.61 27.28 -36.10
CA ASP A 262 16.49 26.67 -36.82
C ASP A 262 15.90 27.63 -37.88
N ASN A 263 16.50 27.53 -39.07
CA ASN A 263 16.06 28.16 -40.30
C ASN A 263 14.56 27.88 -40.54
N PRO A 264 13.68 28.90 -40.73
CA PRO A 264 12.22 28.75 -40.83
C PRO A 264 11.72 28.02 -42.11
N ARG A 265 12.58 27.21 -42.72
CA ARG A 265 12.29 26.27 -43.83
C ARG A 265 12.15 24.82 -43.36
N ARG A 266 12.37 24.52 -42.08
CA ARG A 266 12.14 23.18 -41.51
C ARG A 266 10.67 22.95 -41.19
N ALA A 267 9.88 22.72 -42.23
CA ALA A 267 8.59 22.05 -42.07
C ALA A 267 8.81 20.68 -41.37
N PRO A 268 7.89 20.23 -40.49
CA PRO A 268 8.06 18.97 -39.77
C PRO A 268 8.25 17.80 -40.73
N GLN A 269 9.39 17.11 -40.63
CA GLN A 269 9.68 15.95 -41.47
C GLN A 269 8.81 14.77 -41.01
N ARG A 270 7.82 14.37 -41.82
CA ARG A 270 7.02 13.17 -41.56
C ARG A 270 7.89 11.92 -41.70
N LEU A 271 8.16 11.25 -40.59
CA LEU A 271 9.02 10.06 -40.53
C LEU A 271 8.29 8.74 -40.85
N GLY A 272 6.96 8.70 -40.66
CA GLY A 272 6.13 7.54 -40.91
C GLY A 272 4.66 7.91 -41.12
N LYS A 273 3.86 6.96 -41.60
CA LYS A 273 2.41 7.03 -41.70
C LYS A 273 1.79 5.83 -40.99
N ASP A 274 0.64 6.01 -40.37
CA ASP A 274 -0.11 4.95 -39.68
C ASP A 274 0.70 4.30 -38.53
N VAL A 275 1.40 5.16 -37.77
CA VAL A 275 2.19 4.81 -36.59
C VAL A 275 1.25 4.66 -35.39
N ALA A 276 1.29 3.52 -34.70
CA ALA A 276 0.46 3.27 -33.52
C ALA A 276 1.13 3.75 -32.22
N PHE A 277 2.44 3.52 -32.09
CA PHE A 277 3.27 4.00 -30.99
C PHE A 277 4.73 4.08 -31.43
N PHE A 278 5.52 4.85 -30.68
CA PHE A 278 6.96 5.01 -30.88
C PHE A 278 7.66 5.11 -29.53
N ALA A 279 8.97 4.85 -29.52
CA ALA A 279 9.84 5.10 -28.38
C ALA A 279 11.25 5.49 -28.87
N SER A 280 11.99 6.24 -28.07
CA SER A 280 13.36 6.64 -28.38
C SER A 280 14.28 6.33 -27.21
N ALA A 281 15.45 5.76 -27.48
CA ALA A 281 16.46 5.48 -26.45
C ALA A 281 17.87 5.50 -27.03
N ARG A 282 18.87 5.56 -26.13
CA ARG A 282 20.25 5.24 -26.46
C ARG A 282 20.42 3.72 -26.38
N MET A 283 20.78 3.08 -27.49
CA MET A 283 21.00 1.64 -27.59
C MET A 283 22.36 1.41 -28.24
N LYS A 284 23.24 0.61 -27.63
CA LYS A 284 24.63 0.41 -28.06
C LYS A 284 25.33 1.74 -28.47
N GLU A 285 25.29 2.73 -27.57
CA GLU A 285 25.83 4.09 -27.77
C GLU A 285 25.18 4.96 -28.85
N ARG A 286 24.12 4.50 -29.51
CA ARG A 286 23.43 5.24 -30.59
C ARG A 286 22.06 5.69 -30.13
N MET A 287 21.72 6.96 -30.37
CA MET A 287 20.34 7.42 -30.21
C MET A 287 19.49 6.86 -31.35
N LEU A 288 18.45 6.11 -31.03
CA LEU A 288 17.55 5.48 -32.00
C LEU A 288 16.10 5.84 -31.69
N VAL A 289 15.29 5.96 -32.73
CA VAL A 289 13.83 6.14 -32.67
C VAL A 289 13.18 4.93 -33.31
N PHE A 290 12.42 4.19 -32.50
CA PHE A 290 11.65 3.03 -32.92
C PHE A 290 10.20 3.45 -33.10
N TYR A 291 9.56 3.05 -34.20
CA TYR A 291 8.12 3.23 -34.35
C TYR A 291 7.45 2.01 -34.95
N LYS A 292 6.26 1.70 -34.44
CA LYS A 292 5.44 0.58 -34.88
C LYS A 292 4.40 1.05 -35.90
N ARG A 293 4.47 0.51 -37.11
CA ARG A 293 3.50 0.72 -38.19
C ARG A 293 2.65 -0.54 -38.37
N LYS A 294 1.37 -0.38 -38.67
CA LYS A 294 0.48 -1.49 -39.05
C LYS A 294 0.52 -1.66 -40.56
N GLU A 295 0.96 -2.82 -41.05
CA GLU A 295 1.11 -3.10 -42.48
C GLU A 295 0.43 -4.43 -42.81
N GLY A 296 -0.82 -4.33 -43.29
CA GLY A 296 -1.68 -5.50 -43.49
C GLY A 296 -1.96 -6.24 -42.18
N MET A 297 -1.60 -7.53 -42.14
CA MET A 297 -1.73 -8.39 -40.96
C MET A 297 -0.48 -8.41 -40.06
N HIS A 298 0.61 -7.78 -40.47
CA HIS A 298 1.88 -7.80 -39.73
C HIS A 298 2.14 -6.47 -39.01
N ASN A 299 2.89 -6.56 -37.91
CA ASN A 299 3.34 -5.39 -37.15
C ASN A 299 4.80 -5.12 -37.50
N THR A 300 5.03 -4.06 -38.27
CA THR A 300 6.35 -3.63 -38.76
C THR A 300 6.93 -2.60 -37.81
N PHE A 301 8.18 -2.80 -37.40
CA PHE A 301 8.92 -1.87 -36.56
C PHE A 301 10.07 -1.28 -37.37
N LYS A 302 10.02 0.03 -37.58
CA LYS A 302 11.09 0.80 -38.21
C LYS A 302 11.96 1.44 -37.15
N VAL A 303 13.27 1.44 -37.37
CA VAL A 303 14.27 2.03 -36.48
C VAL A 303 15.02 3.09 -37.26
N LEU A 304 14.98 4.32 -36.77
CA LEU A 304 15.66 5.48 -37.34
C LEU A 304 16.77 5.97 -36.42
N GLU A 305 17.81 6.56 -36.99
CA GLU A 305 18.87 7.25 -36.24
C GLU A 305 18.85 8.75 -36.58
N PRO A 306 18.81 9.66 -35.58
CA PRO A 306 18.90 11.10 -35.81
C PRO A 306 20.29 11.48 -36.35
N VAL A 307 20.31 12.25 -37.45
CA VAL A 307 21.55 12.69 -38.10
C VAL A 307 21.90 14.10 -37.65
N PHE A 308 22.68 14.21 -36.57
CA PHE A 308 23.21 15.49 -36.08
C PHE A 308 24.13 16.16 -37.10
N HIS A 309 23.56 17.06 -37.88
CA HIS A 309 24.29 17.93 -38.79
C HIS A 309 25.07 18.98 -37.97
N LYS A 310 26.34 18.71 -37.66
CA LYS A 310 27.28 19.77 -37.29
C LYS A 310 27.38 20.73 -38.48
N SER A 311 27.30 22.03 -38.17
CA SER A 311 27.18 23.14 -39.11
C SER A 311 28.01 23.00 -40.40
N SER A 312 27.30 22.98 -41.54
CA SER A 312 27.79 23.24 -42.90
C SER A 312 29.28 23.60 -43.05
N GLU A 313 30.11 22.61 -43.38
CA GLU A 313 31.29 22.92 -44.18
C GLU A 313 30.80 23.45 -45.53
N LYS A 314 31.03 24.74 -45.78
CA LYS A 314 30.71 25.40 -47.05
C LYS A 314 31.63 24.87 -48.15
N LYS A 315 31.36 23.66 -48.64
CA LYS A 315 32.05 23.09 -49.80
C LYS A 315 31.75 23.97 -51.02
N SER A 316 32.74 24.77 -51.41
CA SER A 316 32.64 25.76 -52.48
C SER A 316 32.13 25.12 -53.77
N ARG A 317 30.97 25.56 -54.25
CA ARG A 317 30.42 25.14 -55.54
C ARG A 317 30.87 26.10 -56.64
N LEU A 318 32.17 26.08 -56.95
CA LEU A 318 32.60 26.40 -58.31
C LEU A 318 32.16 25.24 -59.23
N PHE A 319 31.79 25.58 -60.46
CA PHE A 319 31.24 24.69 -61.50
C PHE A 319 29.81 24.20 -61.22
N GLY A 320 28.85 24.88 -61.85
CA GLY A 320 27.43 24.58 -61.78
C GLY A 320 27.01 23.44 -62.71
N GLY A 321 26.16 22.55 -62.20
CA GLY A 321 25.36 21.63 -62.99
C GLY A 321 23.95 21.57 -62.39
N ARG A 322 22.94 22.03 -63.15
CA ARG A 322 21.54 21.97 -62.70
C ARG A 322 21.08 20.50 -62.65
N ARG A 323 20.97 19.92 -61.46
CA ARG A 323 20.15 18.72 -61.22
C ARG A 323 18.81 19.13 -60.57
N PRO A 324 17.65 18.80 -61.17
CA PRO A 324 16.35 18.98 -60.52
C PRO A 324 16.14 17.85 -59.50
N GLY A 325 16.60 18.08 -58.27
CA GLY A 325 16.46 17.14 -57.17
C GLY A 325 16.89 17.85 -55.89
N GLY A 326 15.91 18.23 -55.06
CA GLY A 326 16.17 18.97 -53.83
C GLY A 326 16.97 18.13 -52.85
N GLY A 327 18.23 18.50 -52.61
CA GLY A 327 19.04 17.94 -51.54
C GLY A 327 18.53 18.42 -50.18
N ALA A 328 17.44 17.81 -49.70
CA ALA A 328 17.02 17.91 -48.32
C ALA A 328 18.05 17.21 -47.43
N THR A 329 18.51 17.89 -46.38
CA THR A 329 19.28 17.26 -45.31
C THR A 329 18.34 16.33 -44.54
N GLU A 330 18.46 15.02 -44.73
CA GLU A 330 17.67 14.05 -43.96
C GLU A 330 18.05 14.15 -42.48
N ALA A 331 17.10 14.58 -41.64
CA ALA A 331 17.33 14.71 -40.20
C ALA A 331 17.35 13.35 -39.48
N PHE A 332 16.87 12.31 -40.15
CA PHE A 332 16.85 10.92 -39.71
C PHE A 332 17.26 10.03 -40.87
N ARG A 333 18.08 9.00 -40.60
CA ARG A 333 18.38 7.92 -41.53
C ARG A 333 17.70 6.64 -41.09
N ASP A 334 17.29 5.80 -42.04
CA ASP A 334 16.93 4.42 -41.74
C ASP A 334 18.13 3.71 -41.12
N TYR A 335 17.90 3.04 -39.98
CA TYR A 335 18.91 2.27 -39.27
C TYR A 335 18.62 0.77 -39.34
N ASP A 336 17.39 0.36 -39.03
CA ASP A 336 17.00 -1.06 -39.07
C ASP A 336 15.48 -1.27 -39.17
N GLU A 337 15.07 -2.52 -39.41
CA GLU A 337 13.68 -2.95 -39.47
C GLU A 337 13.48 -4.40 -39.00
N PHE A 338 12.39 -4.67 -38.31
CA PHE A 338 11.96 -6.02 -37.92
C PHE A 338 10.43 -6.14 -37.86
N TYR A 339 9.92 -7.38 -37.83
CA TYR A 339 8.50 -7.70 -37.98
C TYR A 339 8.04 -8.71 -36.93
N LEU A 340 6.84 -8.53 -36.37
CA LEU A 340 6.21 -9.50 -35.46
C LEU A 340 4.88 -10.03 -36.05
N PRO A 341 4.64 -11.36 -36.03
CA PRO A 341 3.39 -12.00 -36.46
C PRO A 341 2.35 -12.10 -35.32
N THR A 342 2.42 -11.19 -34.36
CA THR A 342 1.54 -11.09 -33.18
C THR A 342 1.13 -9.63 -33.04
N GLU A 343 -0.06 -9.32 -32.52
CA GLU A 343 -0.41 -7.95 -32.14
C GLU A 343 0.52 -7.43 -31.03
N CYS A 344 0.96 -6.17 -31.14
CA CYS A 344 1.84 -5.51 -30.19
C CYS A 344 1.17 -4.25 -29.64
N TYR A 345 1.30 -4.03 -28.32
CA TYR A 345 0.68 -2.96 -27.55
C TYR A 345 1.65 -1.83 -27.17
N SER A 346 2.87 -2.18 -26.76
CA SER A 346 3.92 -1.23 -26.35
C SER A 346 5.31 -1.84 -26.60
N LEU A 347 6.36 -1.03 -26.46
CA LEU A 347 7.75 -1.49 -26.52
C LEU A 347 8.62 -0.75 -25.48
N ASN A 348 9.51 -1.47 -24.81
CA ASN A 348 10.51 -0.93 -23.88
C ASN A 348 11.91 -1.17 -24.46
N LEU A 349 12.75 -0.12 -24.45
CA LEU A 349 14.10 -0.14 -25.03
C LEU A 349 15.14 -0.25 -23.91
N PHE A 350 16.00 -1.26 -24.00
CA PHE A 350 17.17 -1.45 -23.13
C PHE A 350 18.47 -1.31 -23.93
N GLN A 351 19.62 -1.27 -23.24
CA GLN A 351 20.94 -1.04 -23.86
C GLN A 351 21.27 -2.00 -25.02
N SER A 352 20.79 -3.25 -24.95
CA SER A 352 21.04 -4.32 -25.94
C SER A 352 19.81 -5.11 -26.37
N TYR A 353 18.68 -4.98 -25.67
CA TYR A 353 17.44 -5.72 -25.91
C TYR A 353 16.26 -4.77 -26.11
N ILE A 354 15.28 -5.22 -26.88
CA ILE A 354 13.97 -4.59 -27.05
C ILE A 354 12.96 -5.56 -26.46
N ALA A 355 12.20 -5.14 -25.44
CA ALA A 355 11.04 -5.89 -24.96
C ALA A 355 9.80 -5.34 -25.64
N ILE A 356 8.96 -6.24 -26.15
CA ILE A 356 7.73 -5.90 -26.87
C ILE A 356 6.57 -6.55 -26.13
N SER A 357 5.59 -5.74 -25.74
CA SER A 357 4.37 -6.21 -25.12
C SER A 357 3.43 -6.69 -26.23
N THR A 358 3.11 -7.99 -26.26
CA THR A 358 2.32 -8.61 -27.33
C THR A 358 1.08 -9.34 -26.79
N ALA A 359 0.18 -9.72 -27.69
CA ALA A 359 -0.96 -10.60 -27.37
C ALA A 359 -0.57 -12.00 -26.84
N LYS A 360 0.73 -12.37 -26.82
CA LYS A 360 1.27 -13.61 -26.26
C LYS A 360 2.05 -13.41 -24.97
N GLY A 361 2.06 -12.20 -24.40
CA GLY A 361 2.97 -11.79 -23.33
C GLY A 361 4.16 -10.98 -23.86
N PHE A 362 5.28 -10.98 -23.14
CA PHE A 362 6.47 -10.21 -23.52
C PHE A 362 7.38 -11.01 -24.46
N GLU A 363 7.78 -10.38 -25.56
CA GLU A 363 8.78 -10.90 -26.50
C GLU A 363 10.04 -10.01 -26.46
N LEU A 364 11.18 -10.58 -26.08
CA LEU A 364 12.50 -9.94 -26.11
C LEU A 364 13.22 -10.26 -27.42
N LEU A 365 13.84 -9.26 -28.04
CA LEU A 365 14.75 -9.46 -29.18
C LEU A 365 15.93 -8.48 -29.18
N THR A 366 16.96 -8.78 -29.96
CA THR A 366 18.03 -7.83 -30.31
C THR A 366 17.93 -7.45 -31.79
N LEU A 367 18.39 -6.26 -32.17
CA LEU A 367 18.44 -5.84 -33.57
C LEU A 367 19.33 -6.74 -34.43
N ASP A 368 20.39 -7.32 -33.87
CA ASP A 368 21.31 -8.17 -34.63
C ASP A 368 20.70 -9.55 -34.97
N LYS A 369 19.90 -10.12 -34.05
CA LYS A 369 19.31 -11.45 -34.20
C LYS A 369 17.89 -11.44 -34.76
N LYS A 370 17.07 -10.44 -34.36
CA LYS A 370 15.64 -10.29 -34.70
C LYS A 370 14.78 -11.52 -34.43
N GLN A 371 15.26 -12.41 -33.55
CA GLN A 371 14.53 -13.59 -33.09
C GLN A 371 13.87 -13.25 -31.75
N PRO A 372 12.52 -13.25 -31.67
CA PRO A 372 11.81 -13.04 -30.42
C PRO A 372 11.98 -14.24 -29.48
N MET A 373 12.17 -13.95 -28.21
CA MET A 373 12.24 -14.88 -27.08
C MET A 373 11.16 -14.48 -26.08
N SER A 374 10.24 -15.38 -25.75
CA SER A 374 9.21 -15.11 -24.75
C SER A 374 9.81 -15.00 -23.33
N ILE A 375 9.34 -14.04 -22.54
CA ILE A 375 9.72 -13.87 -21.13
C ILE A 375 8.43 -13.65 -20.28
N PRO A 376 8.28 -14.30 -19.12
CA PRO A 376 9.12 -15.40 -18.61
C PRO A 376 8.95 -16.67 -19.45
N ASP A 377 9.84 -17.66 -19.29
CA ASP A 377 9.64 -18.96 -19.92
C ASP A 377 8.50 -19.72 -19.21
N LEU A 378 7.33 -19.76 -19.84
CA LEU A 378 6.13 -20.42 -19.31
C LEU A 378 6.25 -21.96 -19.24
N ARG A 379 7.33 -22.54 -19.76
CA ARG A 379 7.63 -23.99 -19.67
C ARG A 379 8.31 -24.34 -18.35
N GLU A 380 8.89 -23.38 -17.64
CA GLU A 380 9.61 -23.63 -16.39
C GLU A 380 8.64 -23.98 -15.24
N PRO A 381 8.83 -25.11 -14.53
CA PRO A 381 7.96 -25.53 -13.44
C PRO A 381 7.83 -24.50 -12.32
N ALA A 382 8.88 -23.70 -12.08
CA ALA A 382 8.90 -22.61 -11.09
C ALA A 382 7.87 -21.49 -11.37
N ILE A 383 7.40 -21.39 -12.62
CA ILE A 383 6.53 -20.32 -13.13
C ILE A 383 5.11 -20.85 -13.40
N ALA A 384 4.89 -22.17 -13.39
CA ALA A 384 3.61 -22.82 -13.69
C ALA A 384 2.40 -22.23 -12.92
N ASN A 385 2.57 -21.90 -11.63
CA ASN A 385 1.50 -21.32 -10.79
C ASN A 385 1.06 -19.90 -11.22
N ILE A 386 1.93 -19.13 -11.89
CA ILE A 386 1.59 -17.80 -12.40
C ILE A 386 1.34 -17.78 -13.91
N ALA A 387 1.87 -18.78 -14.64
CA ALA A 387 1.64 -18.98 -16.07
C ALA A 387 0.15 -19.14 -16.44
N THR A 388 -0.68 -19.66 -15.54
CA THR A 388 -2.14 -19.69 -15.70
C THR A 388 -2.78 -18.31 -15.53
N ARG A 389 -2.27 -17.48 -14.63
CA ARG A 389 -2.81 -16.14 -14.33
C ARG A 389 -2.41 -15.10 -15.40
N ILE A 390 -1.23 -15.21 -15.99
CA ILE A 390 -0.71 -14.23 -16.98
C ILE A 390 -1.04 -14.57 -18.45
N ARG A 391 -1.61 -15.74 -18.73
CA ARG A 391 -1.85 -16.22 -20.11
C ARG A 391 -2.77 -15.30 -20.91
N ASP A 392 -3.87 -14.89 -20.30
CA ASP A 392 -4.93 -14.11 -20.92
C ASP A 392 -4.89 -12.63 -20.47
N GLN A 393 -3.78 -12.22 -19.85
CA GLN A 393 -3.54 -10.87 -19.33
C GLN A 393 -2.80 -10.02 -20.35
N ARG A 394 -3.18 -8.75 -20.47
CA ARG A 394 -2.49 -7.82 -21.35
C ARG A 394 -1.17 -7.33 -20.72
N PRO A 395 -0.01 -7.51 -21.38
CA PRO A 395 1.24 -6.93 -20.92
C PRO A 395 1.25 -5.41 -21.17
N LEU A 396 1.66 -4.65 -20.16
CA LEU A 396 1.74 -3.19 -20.17
C LEU A 396 3.16 -2.70 -20.46
N GLY A 397 4.16 -3.27 -19.78
CA GLY A 397 5.56 -2.91 -19.95
C GLY A 397 6.52 -3.73 -19.09
N MET A 398 7.79 -3.77 -19.52
CA MET A 398 8.90 -4.35 -18.80
C MET A 398 9.75 -3.23 -18.20
N PHE A 399 9.95 -3.27 -16.88
CA PHE A 399 10.66 -2.23 -16.12
C PHE A 399 11.90 -2.81 -15.46
N ARG A 400 13.03 -2.12 -15.57
CA ARG A 400 14.27 -2.51 -14.87
C ARG A 400 14.19 -2.07 -13.41
N LEU A 401 14.37 -3.00 -12.47
CA LEU A 401 14.43 -2.71 -11.05
C LEU A 401 15.86 -2.43 -10.60
N ASN A 402 16.80 -3.27 -11.03
CA ASN A 402 18.23 -3.11 -10.79
C ASN A 402 19.05 -3.75 -11.94
N ASP A 403 20.34 -4.04 -11.71
CA ASP A 403 21.19 -4.61 -12.76
C ASP A 403 20.88 -6.07 -13.12
N GLN A 404 20.15 -6.80 -12.27
CA GLN A 404 19.85 -8.23 -12.45
C GLN A 404 18.35 -8.55 -12.48
N GLU A 405 17.47 -7.63 -12.07
CA GLU A 405 16.03 -7.87 -11.90
C GLU A 405 15.16 -6.91 -12.70
N PHE A 406 14.06 -7.45 -13.21
CA PHE A 406 13.05 -6.77 -14.00
C PHE A 406 11.64 -7.11 -13.51
N LEU A 407 10.73 -6.15 -13.64
CA LEU A 407 9.31 -6.29 -13.37
C LEU A 407 8.54 -6.34 -14.69
N LEU A 408 7.82 -7.43 -14.92
CA LEU A 408 6.90 -7.61 -16.03
C LEU A 408 5.50 -7.22 -15.55
N ALA A 409 5.01 -6.05 -15.96
CA ALA A 409 3.71 -5.53 -15.54
C ALA A 409 2.60 -5.93 -16.52
N TYR A 410 1.54 -6.55 -16.00
CA TYR A 410 0.30 -6.85 -16.68
C TYR A 410 -0.84 -6.00 -16.08
N GLU A 411 -2.05 -6.07 -16.63
CA GLU A 411 -3.21 -5.32 -16.11
C GLU A 411 -3.56 -5.68 -14.64
N ASP A 412 -3.68 -6.96 -14.29
CA ASP A 412 -4.09 -7.39 -12.93
C ASP A 412 -2.96 -7.93 -12.03
N CYS A 413 -1.71 -7.95 -12.50
CA CYS A 413 -0.57 -8.47 -11.74
C CYS A 413 0.80 -8.05 -12.31
N ALA A 414 1.86 -8.36 -11.57
CA ALA A 414 3.23 -8.23 -12.06
C ALA A 414 4.08 -9.45 -11.68
N VAL A 415 5.08 -9.76 -12.51
CA VAL A 415 6.01 -10.89 -12.31
C VAL A 415 7.44 -10.38 -12.21
N TYR A 416 8.16 -10.81 -11.19
CA TYR A 416 9.60 -10.57 -11.04
C TYR A 416 10.38 -11.61 -11.85
N VAL A 417 11.26 -11.13 -12.73
CA VAL A 417 12.16 -11.97 -13.53
C VAL A 417 13.59 -11.46 -13.40
N ASP A 418 14.54 -12.36 -13.48
CA ASP A 418 15.95 -12.01 -13.52
C ASP A 418 16.41 -11.65 -14.96
N LYS A 419 17.71 -11.38 -15.13
CA LYS A 419 18.34 -11.08 -16.42
C LYS A 419 18.36 -12.25 -17.42
N HIS A 420 18.10 -13.47 -16.97
CA HIS A 420 18.00 -14.68 -17.80
C HIS A 420 16.54 -14.95 -18.22
N GLY A 421 15.57 -14.35 -17.53
CA GLY A 421 14.14 -14.56 -17.73
C GLY A 421 13.53 -15.58 -16.76
N ASP A 422 14.34 -16.07 -15.82
CA ASP A 422 13.91 -16.96 -14.75
C ASP A 422 13.20 -16.16 -13.66
N LYS A 423 12.35 -16.82 -12.88
CA LYS A 423 11.62 -16.18 -11.79
C LYS A 423 12.58 -15.78 -10.67
N ALA A 424 12.81 -14.47 -10.52
CA ALA A 424 13.47 -13.95 -9.33
C ALA A 424 12.55 -14.15 -8.09
N PRO A 425 13.09 -14.55 -6.93
CA PRO A 425 12.32 -14.50 -5.69
C PRO A 425 11.90 -13.04 -5.41
N PRO A 426 10.71 -12.79 -4.84
CA PRO A 426 10.34 -11.44 -4.45
C PRO A 426 11.35 -10.91 -3.43
N VAL A 427 11.89 -9.72 -3.69
CA VAL A 427 12.84 -9.06 -2.78
C VAL A 427 12.08 -8.55 -1.55
N TYR A 428 12.05 -9.41 -0.53
CA TYR A 428 11.39 -9.18 0.76
C TYR A 428 11.91 -7.95 1.51
#